data_AF-A0A833ASI8-F1
#
_entry.id   AF-A0A833ASI8-F1
#
_cell.length_a   1.000
_cell.length_b   1.000
_cell.length_c   1.000
_cell.angle_alpha   90.00
_cell.angle_beta   90.00
_cell.angle_gamma   90.00
#
_symmetry.space_group_name_H-M   'P 1'
#
loop_
_entity.id
_entity.type
_entity.pdbx_description
1 polymer ?
#
loop_
_entity_poly.entity_id
_entity_poly.type
_entity_poly.pdbx_seq_one_letter_code
_entity_poly.pdbx_strand_id
1 'polypeptide(L)'
;GQKDAQQVVVIRRMIEDLKFNLELKICPIAREDDGLAMSSRNTNLTPAARKQAPVLFQALSTARNQVASGEKRAAEVKKNMQHTIEKADLARIDYLSIADPVTLQELDVIENEALLSLAVYFGEVRLIDNVLFSRSRR
;
A
#
# COMPACT_ATOMS: atom_id res chain seq x y z
N GLY A 1 5.14 12.03 -0.24
CA GLY A 1 4.19 11.70 0.85
C GLY A 1 4.18 10.21 1.06
N GLN A 2 3.55 9.70 2.13
CA GLN A 2 3.55 8.27 2.48
C GLN A 2 3.02 7.35 1.35
N LYS A 3 2.20 7.88 0.43
CA LYS A 3 1.64 7.14 -0.71
C LYS A 3 2.73 6.48 -1.56
N ASP A 4 3.87 7.15 -1.72
CA ASP A 4 5.03 6.65 -2.44
C ASP A 4 6.03 6.04 -1.43
N ALA A 5 5.61 5.02 -0.68
CA ALA A 5 6.37 4.48 0.46
C ALA A 5 7.80 4.02 0.08
N GLN A 6 7.96 3.36 -1.07
CA GLN A 6 9.29 2.96 -1.55
C GLN A 6 10.19 4.18 -1.81
N GLN A 7 9.66 5.25 -2.41
CA GLN A 7 10.40 6.49 -2.62
C GLN A 7 10.82 7.12 -1.30
N VAL A 8 9.93 7.11 -0.30
CA VAL A 8 10.23 7.60 1.05
C VAL A 8 11.39 6.84 1.68
N VAL A 9 11.41 5.51 1.55
CA VAL A 9 12.51 4.66 2.05
C VAL A 9 13.82 4.98 1.35
N VAL A 10 13.81 5.08 0.01
CA VAL A 10 15.00 5.42 -0.79
C VAL A 10 15.56 6.79 -0.41
N ILE A 11 14.71 7.82 -0.29
CA ILE A 11 15.13 9.17 0.08
C ILE A 11 15.68 9.20 1.50
N ARG A 12 15.04 8.50 2.45
CA ARG A 12 15.54 8.38 3.82
C ARG A 12 16.95 7.81 3.83
N ARG A 13 17.14 6.68 3.13
CA ARG A 13 18.44 6.01 3.07
C ARG A 13 19.51 6.90 2.43
N MET A 14 19.16 7.62 1.37
CA MET A 14 20.05 8.60 0.73
C MET A 14 20.48 9.72 1.69
N ILE A 15 19.55 10.26 2.49
CA ILE A 15 19.85 11.31 3.49
C ILE A 15 20.84 10.79 4.53
N GLU A 16 20.61 9.58 5.04
CA GLU A 16 21.46 8.93 6.05
C GLU A 16 22.86 8.60 5.50
N ASP A 17 22.93 7.92 4.35
CA ASP A 17 24.19 7.45 3.76
C ASP A 17 25.09 8.60 3.31
N LEU A 18 24.50 9.68 2.77
CA LEU A 18 25.22 10.85 2.30
C LEU A 18 25.38 11.96 3.35
N LYS A 19 24.92 11.71 4.60
CA LYS A 19 25.01 12.63 5.73
C LYS A 19 24.45 14.03 5.43
N PHE A 20 23.34 14.10 4.70
CA PHE A 20 22.63 15.37 4.49
C PHE A 20 22.09 15.87 5.84
N ASN A 21 22.33 17.14 6.16
CA ASN A 21 21.78 17.79 7.36
C ASN A 21 20.33 18.24 7.11
N LEU A 22 19.43 17.29 6.86
CA LEU A 22 18.02 17.52 6.54
C LEU A 22 17.13 16.55 7.33
N GLU A 23 15.94 17.02 7.71
CA GLU A 23 14.91 16.18 8.33
C GLU A 23 13.86 15.78 7.29
N LEU A 24 13.64 14.48 7.11
CA LEU A 24 12.59 13.97 6.22
C LEU A 24 11.24 13.89 6.96
N LYS A 25 10.32 14.81 6.65
CA LYS A 25 8.95 14.79 7.18
C LYS A 25 8.02 14.01 6.26
N ILE A 26 7.48 12.90 6.76
CA ILE A 26 6.54 12.06 6.00
C ILE A 26 5.11 12.45 6.35
N CYS A 27 4.38 12.96 5.37
CA CYS A 27 2.96 13.25 5.52
C CYS A 27 2.11 12.00 5.24
N PRO A 28 1.04 11.75 6.03
CA PRO A 28 0.08 10.66 5.78
C PRO A 28 -0.54 10.69 4.39
N ILE A 29 -1.07 9.55 3.96
CA ILE A 29 -1.80 9.44 2.69
C ILE A 29 -3.13 10.20 2.83
N ALA A 30 -3.27 11.28 2.06
CA ALA A 30 -4.57 11.93 1.87
C ALA A 30 -5.48 11.03 1.02
N ARG A 31 -6.72 10.86 1.47
CA ARG A 31 -7.72 10.00 0.83
C ARG A 31 -8.95 10.82 0.50
N GLU A 32 -9.60 10.48 -0.62
CA GLU A 32 -10.94 10.95 -0.95
C GLU A 32 -11.97 10.36 0.04
N ASP A 33 -13.20 10.88 0.04
CA ASP A 33 -14.23 10.50 1.02
C ASP A 33 -14.58 9.00 1.01
N ASP A 34 -14.37 8.33 -0.13
CA ASP A 34 -14.56 6.89 -0.30
C ASP A 34 -13.31 6.05 0.00
N GLY A 35 -12.24 6.68 0.48
CA GLY A 35 -11.00 6.04 0.90
C GLY A 35 -9.96 5.88 -0.21
N LEU A 36 -10.27 6.23 -1.47
CA LEU A 36 -9.28 6.18 -2.54
C LEU A 36 -8.11 7.14 -2.24
N ALA A 37 -6.87 6.65 -2.34
CA ALA A 37 -5.70 7.50 -2.14
C ALA A 37 -5.63 8.61 -3.22
N MET A 38 -5.62 9.88 -2.79
CA MET A 38 -5.62 11.03 -3.69
C MET A 38 -4.45 10.95 -4.68
N SER A 39 -4.75 11.12 -5.97
CA SER A 39 -3.78 11.10 -7.06
C SER A 39 -4.23 12.03 -8.17
N SER A 40 -3.30 12.76 -8.78
CA SER A 40 -3.57 13.41 -10.06
C SER A 40 -4.04 12.41 -11.13
N ARG A 41 -3.53 11.17 -11.09
CA ARG A 41 -3.97 10.07 -11.96
C ARG A 41 -5.45 9.71 -11.82
N ASN A 42 -6.13 10.06 -10.72
CA ASN A 42 -7.54 9.71 -10.52
C ASN A 42 -8.46 10.41 -11.54
N THR A 43 -8.05 11.58 -12.06
CA THR A 43 -8.79 12.31 -13.10
C THR A 43 -8.83 11.56 -14.44
N ASN A 44 -7.91 10.63 -14.66
CA ASN A 44 -7.81 9.87 -15.90
C ASN A 44 -8.65 8.58 -15.85
N LEU A 45 -9.28 8.28 -14.71
CA LEU A 45 -10.16 7.12 -14.57
C LEU A 45 -11.47 7.38 -15.32
N THR A 46 -11.97 6.36 -16.02
CA THR A 46 -13.35 6.37 -16.49
C THR A 46 -14.30 6.41 -15.27
N PRO A 47 -15.54 6.90 -15.42
CA PRO A 47 -16.52 6.90 -14.33
C PRO A 47 -16.75 5.51 -13.72
N ALA A 48 -16.70 4.45 -14.53
CA ALA A 48 -16.81 3.06 -14.07
C ALA A 48 -15.59 2.62 -13.26
N ALA A 49 -14.37 2.89 -13.76
CA ALA A 49 -13.13 2.59 -13.05
C ALA A 49 -13.04 3.35 -11.73
N ARG A 50 -13.39 4.64 -11.72
CA ARG A 50 -13.38 5.48 -10.51
C ARG A 50 -14.30 4.91 -9.43
N LYS A 51 -15.48 4.40 -9.78
CA LYS A 51 -16.41 3.76 -8.83
C LYS A 51 -15.85 2.47 -8.22
N GLN A 52 -14.97 1.76 -8.93
CA GLN A 52 -14.38 0.50 -8.46
C GLN A 52 -13.05 0.70 -7.72
N ALA A 53 -12.30 1.76 -8.02
CA ALA A 53 -10.99 2.04 -7.43
C ALA A 53 -10.93 2.03 -5.88
N PRO A 54 -11.98 2.39 -5.11
CA PRO A 54 -11.96 2.25 -3.65
C PRO A 54 -11.72 0.83 -3.13
N VAL A 55 -11.89 -0.20 -3.98
CA VAL A 55 -11.56 -1.60 -3.64
C VAL A 55 -10.11 -1.77 -3.18
N LEU A 56 -9.19 -0.91 -3.65
CA LEU A 56 -7.78 -0.94 -3.26
C LEU A 56 -7.60 -0.67 -1.76
N PHE A 57 -8.29 0.36 -1.26
CA PHE A 57 -8.25 0.70 0.16
C PHE A 57 -8.97 -0.36 1.01
N GLN A 58 -10.06 -0.94 0.49
CA GLN A 58 -10.74 -2.05 1.14
C GLN A 58 -9.83 -3.27 1.27
N ALA A 59 -9.09 -3.62 0.23
CA ALA A 59 -8.15 -4.74 0.24
C ALA A 59 -7.04 -4.53 1.28
N LEU A 60 -6.44 -3.34 1.32
CA LEU A 60 -5.42 -2.99 2.31
C LEU A 60 -5.97 -2.96 3.74
N SER A 61 -7.19 -2.46 3.93
CA SER A 61 -7.83 -2.39 5.25
C SER A 61 -8.15 -3.79 5.79
N THR A 62 -8.70 -4.65 4.94
CA THR A 62 -8.95 -6.06 5.27
C THR A 62 -7.66 -6.79 5.61
N ALA A 63 -6.62 -6.60 4.79
CA ALA A 63 -5.32 -7.21 5.01
C ALA A 63 -4.68 -6.75 6.33
N ARG A 64 -4.69 -5.45 6.62
CA ARG A 64 -4.22 -4.90 7.91
C ARG A 64 -4.98 -5.52 9.08
N ASN A 65 -6.30 -5.62 8.98
CA ASN A 65 -7.12 -6.19 10.05
C ASN A 65 -6.84 -7.70 10.23
N GLN A 66 -6.64 -8.44 9.14
CA GLN A 66 -6.28 -9.86 9.20
C GLN A 66 -4.95 -10.08 9.95
N VAL A 67 -3.94 -9.26 9.66
CA VAL A 67 -2.65 -9.29 10.37
C VAL A 67 -2.83 -8.90 11.84
N ALA A 68 -3.62 -7.86 12.11
CA ALA A 68 -3.93 -7.43 13.48
C ALA A 68 -4.63 -8.54 14.30
N SER A 69 -5.49 -9.33 13.66
CA SER A 69 -6.18 -10.49 14.24
C SER A 69 -5.31 -11.72 14.42
N GLY A 70 -4.04 -11.68 13.98
CA GLY A 70 -3.04 -12.70 14.28
C GLY A 70 -2.62 -13.57 13.10
N GLU A 71 -3.11 -13.34 11.87
CA GLU A 71 -2.49 -13.95 10.70
C GLU A 71 -1.07 -13.41 10.53
N LYS A 72 -0.12 -14.31 10.32
CA LYS A 72 1.28 -13.96 10.13
C LYS A 72 1.79 -14.35 8.76
N ARG A 73 1.15 -15.30 8.07
CA ARG A 73 1.61 -15.76 6.76
C ARG A 73 1.29 -14.73 5.70
N ALA A 74 2.32 -14.09 5.16
CA ALA A 74 2.17 -13.05 4.14
C ALA A 74 1.44 -13.57 2.88
N ALA A 75 1.65 -14.85 2.53
CA ALA A 75 0.94 -15.49 1.42
C ALA A 75 -0.58 -15.48 1.59
N GLU A 76 -1.11 -15.77 2.79
CA GLU A 76 -2.56 -15.75 3.05
C GLU A 76 -3.13 -14.34 3.01
N VAL A 77 -2.36 -13.37 3.51
CA VAL A 77 -2.76 -11.95 3.48
C VAL A 77 -2.80 -11.45 2.03
N LYS A 78 -1.77 -11.76 1.22
CA LYS A 78 -1.74 -11.44 -0.22
C LYS A 78 -2.90 -12.09 -0.98
N LYS A 79 -3.22 -13.35 -0.67
CA LYS A 79 -4.36 -14.06 -1.26
C LYS A 79 -5.69 -13.36 -0.98
N ASN A 80 -5.91 -12.88 0.24
CA ASN A 80 -7.12 -12.14 0.59
C ASN A 80 -7.18 -10.74 -0.03
N MET A 81 -6.03 -10.06 -0.15
CA MET A 81 -5.94 -8.81 -0.91
C MET A 81 -6.35 -9.04 -2.36
N GLN A 82 -5.79 -10.07 -3.00
CA GLN A 82 -6.12 -10.46 -4.37
C GLN A 82 -7.61 -10.72 -4.53
N HIS A 83 -8.19 -11.59 -3.69
CA HIS A 83 -9.61 -11.93 -3.77
C HIS A 83 -10.52 -10.72 -3.56
N THR A 84 -10.11 -9.74 -2.76
CA THR A 84 -10.88 -8.50 -2.59
C THR A 84 -10.84 -7.64 -3.85
N ILE A 85 -9.65 -7.48 -4.44
CA ILE A 85 -9.45 -6.66 -5.66
C ILE A 85 -10.17 -7.28 -6.86
N GLU A 86 -10.18 -8.61 -6.98
CA GLU A 86 -10.85 -9.35 -8.06
C GLU A 86 -12.38 -9.17 -8.09
N LYS A 87 -12.99 -8.59 -7.05
CA LYS A 87 -14.41 -8.19 -7.06
C LYS A 87 -14.68 -6.97 -7.95
N ALA A 88 -13.64 -6.26 -8.36
CA ALA A 88 -13.70 -5.16 -9.30
C ALA A 88 -13.27 -5.65 -10.69
N ASP A 89 -14.22 -5.88 -11.59
CA ASP A 89 -13.96 -6.48 -12.91
C ASP A 89 -12.99 -5.67 -13.78
N LEU A 90 -12.83 -4.37 -13.52
CA LEU A 90 -11.92 -3.50 -14.27
C LEU A 90 -10.50 -3.46 -13.68
N ALA A 91 -10.29 -4.08 -12.53
CA ALA A 91 -9.00 -4.09 -11.84
C ALA A 91 -8.08 -5.17 -12.41
N ARG A 92 -6.88 -4.77 -12.83
CA ARG A 92 -5.79 -5.69 -13.19
C ARG A 92 -4.61 -5.48 -12.26
N ILE A 93 -4.36 -6.45 -11.40
CA ILE A 93 -3.26 -6.42 -10.44
C ILE A 93 -1.93 -6.42 -11.19
N ASP A 94 -1.05 -5.48 -10.83
CA ASP A 94 0.35 -5.45 -11.25
C ASP A 94 1.20 -6.19 -10.22
N TYR A 95 1.11 -5.78 -8.96
CA TYR A 95 1.69 -6.51 -7.84
C TYR A 95 0.90 -6.33 -6.55
N LEU A 96 1.06 -7.31 -5.66
CA LEU A 96 0.73 -7.23 -4.23
C LEU A 96 1.99 -7.60 -3.45
N SER A 97 2.37 -6.78 -2.48
CA SER A 97 3.61 -6.91 -1.75
C SER A 97 3.38 -6.73 -0.25
N ILE A 98 4.08 -7.55 0.54
CA ILE A 98 4.16 -7.41 1.99
C ILE A 98 5.63 -7.48 2.33
N ALA A 99 6.19 -6.33 2.68
CA ALA A 99 7.62 -6.17 2.83
C ALA A 99 7.98 -5.52 4.17
N ASP A 100 9.25 -5.65 4.55
CA ASP A 100 9.82 -4.87 5.64
C ASP A 100 9.77 -3.37 5.29
N PRO A 101 9.26 -2.51 6.19
CA PRO A 101 9.06 -1.09 5.88
C PRO A 101 10.36 -0.28 5.77
N VAL A 102 11.50 -0.84 6.15
CA VAL A 102 12.83 -0.21 6.10
C VAL A 102 13.67 -0.78 4.95
N THR A 103 13.72 -2.10 4.80
CA THR A 103 14.59 -2.75 3.79
C THR A 103 13.88 -3.02 2.47
N LEU A 104 12.55 -2.99 2.45
CA LEU A 104 11.69 -3.38 1.32
C LEU A 104 11.86 -4.85 0.90
N GLN A 105 12.49 -5.69 1.74
CA GLN A 105 12.55 -7.13 1.50
C GLN A 105 11.18 -7.77 1.74
N GLU A 106 10.74 -8.64 0.83
CA GLU A 106 9.50 -9.39 0.99
C GLU A 106 9.56 -10.25 2.26
N LEU A 107 8.45 -10.27 2.99
CA LEU A 107 8.29 -11.06 4.20
C LEU A 107 7.48 -12.31 3.88
N ASP A 108 7.94 -13.47 4.36
CA ASP A 108 7.10 -14.67 4.42
C ASP A 108 6.20 -14.66 5.67
N VAL A 109 6.73 -14.09 6.75
CA VAL A 109 6.08 -14.04 8.08
C VAL A 109 6.09 -12.60 8.61
N ILE A 110 4.92 -12.11 9.01
CA ILE A 110 4.69 -10.78 9.57
C ILE A 110 4.76 -10.87 11.10
N GLU A 111 5.82 -10.32 11.70
CA GLU A 111 6.01 -10.36 13.16
C GLU A 111 5.58 -9.07 13.85
N ASN A 112 6.26 -7.97 13.52
CA ASN A 112 6.13 -6.69 14.22
C ASN A 112 5.60 -5.61 13.28
N GLU A 113 6.32 -5.37 12.19
CA GLU A 113 5.99 -4.32 11.23
C GLU A 113 5.98 -4.88 9.81
N ALA A 114 5.09 -4.32 8.98
CA ALA A 114 5.03 -4.65 7.57
C ALA A 114 4.47 -3.49 6.77
N LEU A 115 5.03 -3.27 5.59
CA LEU A 115 4.46 -2.44 4.55
C LEU A 115 3.62 -3.31 3.63
N LEU A 116 2.30 -3.17 3.71
CA LEU A 116 1.37 -3.79 2.77
C LEU A 116 1.18 -2.82 1.62
N SER A 117 1.53 -3.22 0.40
CA SER A 117 1.46 -2.35 -0.76
C SER A 117 0.90 -3.04 -1.99
N LEU A 118 0.33 -2.25 -2.88
CA LEU A 118 -0.25 -2.74 -4.12
C LEU A 118 0.01 -1.77 -5.27
N ALA A 119 -0.02 -2.31 -6.48
CA ALA A 119 -0.24 -1.54 -7.70
C ALA A 119 -1.28 -2.26 -8.56
N VAL A 120 -2.25 -1.50 -9.06
CA VAL A 120 -3.38 -2.04 -9.83
C VAL A 120 -3.69 -1.08 -10.98
N TYR A 121 -3.89 -1.66 -12.16
CA TYR A 121 -4.36 -0.94 -13.34
C TYR A 121 -5.89 -0.92 -13.40
N PHE A 122 -6.43 0.22 -13.80
CA PHE A 122 -7.79 0.36 -14.29
C PHE A 122 -7.73 0.93 -15.71
N GLY A 123 -7.84 0.07 -16.72
CA GLY A 123 -7.45 0.40 -18.09
C GLY A 123 -5.95 0.73 -18.16
N GLU A 124 -5.60 1.92 -18.64
CA GLU A 124 -4.22 2.40 -18.71
C GLU A 124 -3.74 3.09 -17.43
N VAL A 125 -4.66 3.42 -16.51
CA VAL A 125 -4.33 4.16 -15.30
C VAL A 125 -3.78 3.21 -14.23
N ARG A 126 -2.50 3.35 -13.91
CA ARG A 126 -1.84 2.63 -12.82
C ARG A 126 -1.97 3.38 -11.49
N LEU A 127 -2.69 2.79 -10.54
CA LEU A 127 -2.82 3.31 -9.18
C LEU A 127 -1.93 2.52 -8.22
N ILE A 128 -1.43 3.22 -7.21
CA ILE A 128 -0.67 2.63 -6.10
C ILE A 128 -1.30 3.06 -4.79
N ASP A 129 -1.22 2.18 -3.81
CA ASP A 129 -1.62 2.45 -2.43
C ASP A 129 -0.84 1.55 -1.48
N ASN A 130 -0.71 1.97 -0.24
CA ASN A 130 -0.04 1.19 0.79
C ASN A 130 -0.59 1.51 2.19
N VAL A 131 -0.37 0.58 3.12
CA VAL A 131 -0.66 0.74 4.54
C VAL A 131 0.51 0.17 5.34
N LEU A 132 0.96 0.92 6.33
CA LEU A 132 1.92 0.44 7.32
C LEU A 132 1.17 -0.27 8.44
N PHE A 133 1.58 -1.49 8.75
CA PHE A 133 1.19 -2.22 9.94
C PHE A 133 2.34 -2.20 10.95
N SER A 134 2.02 -1.94 12.22
CA SER A 134 2.95 -2.06 13.33
C SER A 134 2.20 -2.59 14.55
N ARG A 135 2.70 -3.67 15.15
CA ARG A 135 2.24 -4.18 16.44
C ARG A 135 2.84 -3.30 17.52
N SER A 136 2.01 -2.43 18.11
CA SER A 136 2.43 -1.65 19.28
C SER A 136 2.98 -2.60 20.35
N ARG A 137 4.27 -2.44 20.66
CA ARG A 137 4.89 -3.10 21.82
C ARG A 137 4.26 -2.48 23.06
N ARG A 138 3.35 -3.22 23.70
CA ARG A 138 2.98 -2.95 25.09
C ARG A 138 4.14 -3.33 26.01
#